data_AF-A0A353YKE4-F1
#
_entry.id   AF-A0A353YKE4-F1
#
_cell.length_a   1.000
_cell.length_b   1.000
_cell.length_c   1.000
_cell.angle_alpha   90.00
_cell.angle_beta   90.00
_cell.angle_gamma   90.00
#
_symmetry.space_group_name_H-M   'P 1'
#
loop_
_entity.id
_entity.type
_entity.pdbx_description
1 polymer ?
#
loop_
_entity_poly.entity_id
_entity_poly.type
_entity_poly.pdbx_seq_one_letter_code
_entity_poly.pdbx_strand_id
1 'polypeptide(L)'
;VRGERKLTQPPIDDIDTYWTPEEKLRAQHMLNFSIIGDRDEIKRGVDALLERTNADELMIVSDMYDVDKRLRSFEIIADVVKN
;
A
#
# COMPACT_ATOMS: atom_id res chain seq x y z
N VAL A 1 12.89 2.93 7.86
CA VAL A 1 14.23 2.94 7.20
C VAL A 1 15.29 3.66 8.04
N ARG A 2 15.07 4.93 8.43
CA ARG A 2 16.05 5.76 9.18
C ARG A 2 15.81 5.89 10.70
N GLY A 3 14.73 5.31 11.24
CA GLY A 3 14.43 5.34 12.69
C GLY A 3 13.88 6.67 13.22
N GLU A 4 13.71 7.68 12.37
CA GLU A 4 13.17 8.97 12.75
C GLU A 4 11.63 8.91 12.85
N ARG A 5 11.08 9.36 13.98
CA ARG A 5 9.63 9.55 14.14
C ARG A 5 9.25 10.92 13.64
N LYS A 6 8.53 10.97 12.52
CA LYS A 6 8.00 12.19 11.90
C LYS A 6 6.54 11.95 11.51
N LEU A 7 5.78 13.04 11.34
CA LEU A 7 4.47 12.97 10.69
C LEU A 7 4.63 12.55 9.22
N THR A 8 3.56 12.04 8.61
CA THR A 8 3.53 11.73 7.18
C THR A 8 3.88 12.98 6.37
N GLN A 9 4.88 12.87 5.50
CA GLN A 9 5.35 13.97 4.67
C GLN A 9 4.61 13.97 3.32
N PRO A 10 4.47 15.13 2.66
CA PRO A 10 3.92 15.18 1.31
C PRO A 10 4.76 14.35 0.34
N PRO A 11 4.15 13.84 -0.75
CA PRO A 11 4.91 13.18 -1.80
C PRO A 11 5.90 14.16 -2.43
N ILE A 12 7.06 13.65 -2.81
CA ILE A 12 8.06 14.35 -3.63
C ILE A 12 7.98 13.83 -5.06
N ASP A 13 8.37 14.66 -6.02
CA ASP A 13 8.23 14.32 -7.45
C ASP A 13 9.10 13.13 -7.86
N ASP A 14 10.34 13.07 -7.35
CA ASP A 14 11.27 11.98 -7.63
C ASP A 14 11.88 11.41 -6.34
N ILE A 15 11.38 10.23 -5.94
CA ILE A 15 11.86 9.49 -4.76
C ILE A 15 13.32 9.04 -4.91
N ASP A 16 13.81 8.85 -6.14
CA ASP A 16 15.18 8.41 -6.41
C ASP A 16 16.23 9.47 -6.08
N THR A 17 15.82 10.73 -5.88
CA THR A 17 16.70 11.81 -5.39
C THR A 17 16.84 11.83 -3.86
N TYR A 18 15.99 11.13 -3.12
CA TYR A 18 15.90 11.25 -1.66
C TYR A 18 16.53 10.10 -0.87
N TRP A 19 16.48 8.88 -1.41
CA TRP A 19 17.00 7.68 -0.76
C TRP A 19 18.32 7.20 -1.36
N THR A 20 19.10 6.46 -0.57
CA THR A 20 20.25 5.72 -1.11
C THR A 20 19.79 4.42 -1.78
N PRO A 21 20.63 3.78 -2.62
CA PRO A 21 20.30 2.46 -3.20
C PRO A 21 19.98 1.39 -2.15
N GLU A 22 20.65 1.42 -0.98
CA GLU A 22 20.38 0.50 0.12
C GLU A 22 19.00 0.74 0.74
N GLU A 23 18.64 2.01 0.92
CA GLU A 23 17.33 2.41 1.45
C GLU A 23 16.19 2.05 0.49
N LYS A 24 16.41 2.24 -0.82
CA LYS A 24 15.48 1.80 -1.88
C LYS A 24 15.24 0.31 -1.79
N LEU A 25 16.30 -0.50 -1.73
CA LEU A 25 16.19 -1.95 -1.64
C LEU A 25 15.42 -2.38 -0.38
N ARG A 26 15.72 -1.77 0.77
CA ARG A 26 15.03 -2.07 2.03
C ARG A 26 13.54 -1.69 1.96
N ALA A 27 13.21 -0.53 1.40
CA ALA A 27 11.83 -0.10 1.22
C ALA A 27 11.06 -1.03 0.27
N GLN A 28 11.67 -1.42 -0.86
CA GLN A 28 11.09 -2.38 -1.79
C GLN A 28 10.83 -3.75 -1.14
N HIS A 29 11.77 -4.24 -0.33
CA HIS A 29 11.56 -5.48 0.43
C HIS A 29 10.38 -5.38 1.41
N MET A 30 10.24 -4.25 2.11
CA MET A 30 9.09 -4.01 3.01
C MET A 30 7.75 -3.97 2.27
N LEU A 31 7.73 -3.43 1.05
CA LEU A 31 6.54 -3.29 0.21
C LEU A 31 6.23 -4.52 -0.66
N ASN A 32 7.07 -5.56 -0.61
CA ASN A 32 6.93 -6.74 -1.47
C ASN A 32 5.61 -7.51 -1.25
N PHE A 33 4.91 -7.25 -0.15
CA PHE A 33 3.59 -7.83 0.16
C PHE A 33 2.46 -6.80 0.11
N SER A 34 2.65 -5.68 -0.60
CA SER A 34 1.59 -4.68 -0.84
C SER A 34 0.79 -5.01 -2.10
N ILE A 35 -0.52 -4.80 -2.04
CA ILE A 35 -1.43 -4.87 -3.20
C ILE A 35 -1.70 -3.42 -3.63
N ILE A 36 -1.21 -3.03 -4.80
CA ILE A 36 -1.27 -1.65 -5.32
C ILE A 36 -1.65 -1.73 -6.78
N GLY A 37 -2.61 -0.90 -7.22
CA GLY A 37 -3.03 -0.87 -8.61
C GLY A 37 -4.42 -0.28 -8.80
N ASP A 38 -4.97 -0.50 -9.99
CA ASP A 38 -6.37 -0.22 -10.32
C ASP A 38 -7.33 -1.24 -9.67
N ARG A 39 -8.64 -1.04 -9.88
CA ARG A 39 -9.68 -1.88 -9.27
C ARG A 39 -9.49 -3.38 -9.56
N ASP A 40 -9.10 -3.73 -10.79
CA ASP A 40 -8.97 -5.13 -11.20
C ASP A 40 -7.68 -5.75 -10.64
N GLU A 41 -6.61 -4.98 -10.55
CA GLU A 41 -5.38 -5.36 -9.86
C GLU A 41 -5.60 -5.58 -8.37
N ILE A 42 -6.32 -4.69 -7.70
CA ILE A 42 -6.70 -4.85 -6.29
C ILE A 42 -7.52 -6.12 -6.11
N LYS A 43 -8.52 -6.37 -6.96
CA LYS A 43 -9.33 -7.60 -6.89
C LYS A 43 -8.47 -8.86 -6.99
N ARG A 44 -7.64 -8.97 -8.03
CA ARG A 44 -6.76 -10.13 -8.20
C ARG A 44 -5.82 -10.33 -7.03
N GLY A 45 -5.26 -9.24 -6.50
CA GLY A 45 -4.35 -9.29 -5.35
C GLY A 45 -5.05 -9.77 -4.07
N VAL A 46 -6.26 -9.27 -3.80
CA VAL A 46 -7.07 -9.68 -2.65
C VAL A 46 -7.48 -11.15 -2.75
N ASP A 47 -8.00 -11.57 -3.90
CA ASP A 47 -8.41 -12.96 -4.13
C ASP A 47 -7.23 -13.92 -3.92
N ALA A 48 -6.06 -13.59 -4.48
CA ALA A 48 -4.84 -14.39 -4.32
C ALA A 48 -4.32 -14.42 -2.87
N LEU A 49 -4.48 -13.33 -2.11
CA LEU A 49 -4.11 -13.29 -0.70
C LEU A 49 -5.01 -14.22 0.13
N LEU A 50 -6.33 -14.14 -0.09
CA LEU A 50 -7.31 -14.98 0.60
C LEU A 50 -7.10 -16.46 0.28
N GLU A 51 -6.91 -16.82 -0.99
CA GLU A 51 -6.64 -18.20 -1.40
C GLU A 51 -5.39 -18.78 -0.72
N ARG A 52 -4.31 -17.99 -0.63
CA ARG A 52 -3.05 -18.44 -0.05
C ARG A 52 -3.08 -18.58 1.47
N THR A 53 -3.89 -17.78 2.15
CA THR A 53 -3.88 -17.67 3.62
C THR A 53 -5.08 -18.34 4.28
N ASN A 54 -6.18 -18.54 3.55
CA ASN A 54 -7.49 -18.91 4.06
C ASN A 54 -7.99 -17.98 5.19
N ALA A 55 -7.59 -16.71 5.16
CA ALA A 55 -8.06 -15.72 6.12
C ALA A 55 -9.56 -15.49 5.99
N ASP A 56 -10.25 -15.40 7.12
CA ASP A 56 -11.67 -15.06 7.23
C ASP A 56 -11.93 -13.55 7.43
N GLU A 57 -10.86 -12.78 7.74
CA GLU A 57 -10.89 -11.33 7.88
C GLU A 57 -9.67 -10.67 7.23
N LEU A 58 -9.88 -9.49 6.64
CA LEU A 58 -8.81 -8.63 6.11
C LEU A 58 -8.78 -7.29 6.87
N MET A 59 -7.68 -7.05 7.59
CA MET A 59 -7.39 -5.74 8.17
C MET A 59 -6.65 -4.86 7.15
N ILE A 60 -7.33 -3.84 6.63
CA ILE A 60 -6.78 -2.97 5.58
C ILE A 60 -6.03 -1.78 6.18
N VAL A 61 -4.79 -1.60 5.76
CA VAL A 61 -3.99 -0.40 6.04
C VAL A 61 -3.70 0.32 4.72
N SER A 62 -4.10 1.58 4.63
CA SER A 62 -3.75 2.46 3.52
C SER A 62 -3.18 3.75 4.11
N ASP A 63 -1.86 3.90 4.09
CA ASP A 63 -1.19 5.10 4.58
C ASP A 63 -0.82 6.00 3.39
N MET A 64 -1.50 7.15 3.31
CA MET A 64 -1.33 8.15 2.25
C MET A 64 -1.41 9.53 2.88
N TYR A 65 -0.56 10.45 2.41
CA TYR A 65 -0.53 11.83 2.88
C TYR A 65 -1.85 12.58 2.62
N ASP A 66 -2.43 12.37 1.44
CA ASP A 66 -3.66 13.00 0.99
C ASP A 66 -4.87 12.21 1.52
N VAL A 67 -5.66 12.84 2.40
CA VAL A 67 -6.78 12.21 3.09
C VAL A 67 -7.90 11.83 2.13
N ASP A 68 -8.18 12.64 1.11
CA ASP A 68 -9.27 12.39 0.17
C ASP A 68 -8.91 11.22 -0.75
N LYS A 69 -7.65 11.15 -1.21
CA LYS A 69 -7.17 9.98 -1.96
C LYS A 69 -7.15 8.71 -1.11
N ARG A 70 -6.81 8.83 0.18
CA ARG A 70 -6.87 7.70 1.12
C ARG A 70 -8.30 7.18 1.27
N LEU A 71 -9.28 8.08 1.43
CA LEU A 71 -10.68 7.69 1.51
C LEU A 71 -11.13 7.00 0.23
N ARG A 72 -10.78 7.55 -0.94
CA ARG A 72 -11.09 6.95 -2.23
C ARG A 72 -10.48 5.55 -2.40
N SER A 73 -9.26 5.35 -1.92
CA SER A 73 -8.61 4.02 -1.89
C SER A 73 -9.44 3.01 -1.09
N PHE A 74 -9.91 3.39 0.10
CA PHE A 74 -10.77 2.53 0.92
C PHE A 74 -12.11 2.22 0.24
N GLU A 75 -12.73 3.18 -0.45
CA GLU A 75 -13.96 2.93 -1.21
C GLU A 75 -13.77 1.87 -2.30
N ILE A 76 -12.67 1.95 -3.06
CA ILE A 76 -12.35 0.99 -4.11
C ILE A 76 -12.14 -0.40 -3.51
N ILE A 77 -11.36 -0.51 -2.43
CA ILE A 77 -11.11 -1.78 -1.75
C ILE A 77 -12.42 -2.37 -1.21
N ALA A 78 -13.27 -1.55 -0.58
CA ALA A 78 -14.55 -2.00 -0.04
C ALA A 78 -15.50 -2.50 -1.14
N ASP A 79 -15.53 -1.84 -2.30
CA ASP A 79 -16.32 -2.27 -3.46
C ASP A 79 -15.81 -3.60 -4.05
N VAL A 80 -14.50 -3.82 -4.03
CA VAL A 80 -13.89 -5.09 -4.48
C VAL A 80 -14.20 -6.25 -3.54
N VAL A 81 -14.21 -6.02 -2.22
CA VAL A 81 -14.36 -7.08 -1.20
C VAL A 81 -15.82 -7.44 -0.92
N LYS A 82 -16.77 -6.52 -1.15
CA LYS A 82 -18.20 -6.75 -0.88
C LYS A 82 -18.95 -7.50 -1.99
N ASN A 83 -18.37 -7.56 -3.20
CA ASN A 83 -18.97 -8.17 -4.39
C ASN A 83 -18.28 -9.48 -4.74
#